data_AF-A0A6V7L0L6-F1
#
_entry.id   AF-A0A6V7L0L6-F1
#
_cell.length_a   1.000
_cell.length_b   1.000
_cell.length_c   1.000
_cell.angle_alpha   90.00
_cell.angle_beta   90.00
_cell.angle_gamma   90.00
#
_symmetry.space_group_name_H-M   'P 1'
#
loop_
_entity.id
_entity.type
_entity.pdbx_description
1 polymer ?
#
loop_
_entity_poly.entity_id
_entity_poly.type
_entity_poly.pdbx_seq_one_letter_code
_entity_poly.pdbx_strand_id
1 'polypeptide(L)'
;MTVRDISEATNRPIKDVLQAIAYADNAFYAGESVIEDKAIIFETMKRLGIRCKMIRAPVSEEIKDTKELDVVRRPPPEASQLIKRHPVVTVMGHVDHGKTTLLDTLRHTSVVESEFGGITQHIGAFNVTLESGERITFLDTPGHAAFSAMRARGANVTDIVVLVVAADDGVMDQTVQSIRMAREADVPIIVAVNKTDKPEADI
;
A
#
# COMPACT_ATOMS: atom_id res chain seq x y z
N MET A 1 -2.12 -44.65 18.68
CA MET A 1 -0.80 -44.28 18.12
C MET A 1 -0.27 -45.50 17.40
N THR A 2 0.22 -45.37 16.17
CA THR A 2 0.73 -46.52 15.42
C THR A 2 2.15 -46.88 15.86
N VAL A 3 2.58 -48.12 15.63
CA VAL A 3 3.98 -48.53 15.86
C VAL A 3 4.96 -47.68 15.02
N ARG A 4 4.52 -47.27 13.83
CA ARG A 4 5.27 -46.36 12.96
C ARG A 4 5.43 -44.97 13.57
N ASP A 5 4.37 -44.40 14.16
CA ASP A 5 4.44 -43.11 14.84
C ASP A 5 5.44 -43.15 16.01
N ILE A 6 5.51 -44.28 16.72
CA ILE A 6 6.49 -44.50 17.80
C ILE A 6 7.91 -44.57 17.24
N SER A 7 8.12 -45.30 16.15
CA SER A 7 9.41 -45.42 15.48
C SER A 7 9.92 -44.05 15.00
N GLU A 8 9.04 -43.24 14.41
CA GLU A 8 9.34 -41.87 13.97
C GLU A 8 9.63 -40.95 15.16
N ALA A 9 8.80 -40.98 16.21
CA ALA A 9 8.99 -40.15 17.40
C ALA A 9 10.26 -40.50 18.20
N THR A 10 10.69 -41.77 18.17
CA THR A 10 11.87 -42.25 18.91
C THR A 10 13.14 -42.29 18.06
N ASN A 11 13.04 -42.02 16.76
CA ASN A 11 14.11 -42.14 15.77
C ASN A 11 14.82 -43.51 15.84
N ARG A 12 14.04 -44.59 15.98
CA ARG A 12 14.53 -45.97 16.03
C ARG A 12 13.89 -46.82 14.96
N PRO A 13 14.59 -47.84 14.44
CA PRO A 13 14.01 -48.72 13.44
C PRO A 13 12.80 -49.46 14.02
N ILE A 14 11.79 -49.69 13.18
CA ILE A 14 10.52 -50.35 13.55
C ILE A 14 10.77 -51.69 14.25
N LYS A 15 11.82 -52.42 13.87
CA LYS A 15 12.20 -53.71 14.48
C LYS A 15 12.50 -53.59 15.99
N ASP A 16 13.23 -52.56 16.40
CA ASP A 16 13.61 -52.36 17.81
C ASP A 16 12.39 -51.97 18.65
N VAL A 17 11.48 -51.19 18.05
CA VAL A 17 10.22 -50.81 18.67
C VAL A 17 9.31 -52.03 18.86
N LEU A 18 9.17 -52.86 17.82
CA LEU A 18 8.40 -54.11 17.88
C LEU A 18 8.96 -55.08 18.93
N GLN A 19 10.29 -55.20 19.02
CA GLN A 19 10.93 -56.02 20.04
C GLN A 19 10.62 -55.49 21.45
N ALA A 20 10.70 -54.18 21.66
CA ALA A 20 10.36 -53.57 22.95
C ALA A 20 8.88 -53.78 23.33
N ILE A 21 7.96 -53.71 22.35
CA ILE A 21 6.54 -53.98 22.54
C ILE A 21 6.31 -55.46 22.89
N ALA A 22 6.93 -56.39 22.18
CA ALA A 22 6.78 -57.84 22.43
C ALA A 22 7.23 -58.26 23.84
N TYR A 23 8.11 -57.49 24.46
CA TYR A 23 8.50 -57.71 25.86
C TYR A 23 7.63 -56.96 26.89
N ALA A 24 6.87 -55.95 26.45
CA ALA A 24 5.92 -55.21 27.28
C ALA A 24 4.54 -55.89 27.29
N ASP A 25 4.18 -56.52 26.17
CA ASP A 25 2.93 -57.24 25.96
C ASP A 25 3.21 -58.49 25.09
N ASN A 26 2.66 -59.65 25.48
CA ASN A 26 2.86 -60.92 24.77
C ASN A 26 2.09 -61.02 23.45
N ALA A 27 1.59 -59.89 22.93
CA ALA A 27 0.84 -59.82 21.69
C ALA A 27 1.74 -59.46 20.49
N PHE A 28 1.40 -60.01 19.33
CA PHE A 28 2.08 -59.72 18.07
C PHE A 28 1.47 -58.48 17.40
N TYR A 29 2.27 -57.42 17.30
CA TYR A 29 1.91 -56.20 16.60
C TYR A 29 2.65 -56.13 15.25
N ALA A 30 1.99 -55.61 14.21
CA ALA A 30 2.60 -55.28 12.93
C ALA A 30 2.99 -53.79 12.91
N GLY A 31 3.79 -53.38 11.91
CA GLY A 31 4.29 -52.00 11.81
C GLY A 31 3.20 -50.92 11.70
N GLU A 32 2.01 -51.28 11.24
CA GLU A 32 0.85 -50.37 11.12
C GLU A 32 -0.21 -50.60 12.22
N SER A 33 0.03 -51.51 13.16
CA SER A 33 -0.93 -51.78 14.23
C SER A 33 -1.10 -50.56 15.12
N VAL A 34 -2.36 -50.23 15.43
CA VAL A 34 -2.72 -49.15 16.35
C VAL A 34 -2.66 -49.68 17.78
N ILE A 35 -1.86 -49.02 18.62
CA ILE A 35 -1.86 -49.26 20.07
C ILE A 35 -2.75 -48.21 20.72
N GLU A 36 -3.82 -48.68 21.36
CA GLU A 36 -4.78 -47.85 22.09
C GLU A 36 -4.46 -47.75 23.59
N ASP A 37 -3.85 -48.81 24.15
CA ASP A 37 -3.49 -48.84 25.56
C ASP A 37 -2.28 -47.95 25.85
N LYS A 38 -2.52 -46.95 26.71
CA LYS A 38 -1.52 -45.97 27.15
C LYS A 38 -0.44 -46.62 28.02
N ALA A 39 -0.73 -47.72 28.72
CA ALA A 39 0.23 -48.41 29.58
C ALA A 39 1.32 -49.10 28.76
N ILE A 40 0.95 -49.76 27.67
CA ILE A 40 1.87 -50.45 26.76
C ILE A 40 2.81 -49.44 26.10
N ILE A 41 2.27 -48.31 25.66
CA ILE A 41 3.06 -47.21 25.09
C ILE A 41 4.10 -46.70 26.09
N PHE A 42 3.70 -46.47 27.35
CA PHE A 42 4.61 -45.92 28.35
C PHE A 42 5.72 -46.90 28.75
N GLU A 43 5.39 -48.18 28.91
CA GLU A 43 6.37 -49.23 29.22
C GLU A 43 7.35 -49.46 28.05
N THR A 44 6.85 -49.47 26.82
CA THR A 44 7.68 -49.54 25.60
C THR A 44 8.68 -48.38 25.56
N MET A 45 8.22 -47.14 25.77
CA MET A 45 9.08 -45.95 25.78
C MET A 45 10.12 -45.98 26.89
N LYS A 46 9.75 -46.45 28.09
CA LYS A 46 10.66 -46.61 29.22
C LYS A 46 11.78 -47.61 28.91
N ARG A 47 11.45 -48.72 28.26
CA ARG A 47 12.44 -49.75 27.85
C ARG A 47 13.34 -49.30 26.71
N LEU A 48 12.84 -48.45 25.83
CA LEU A 48 13.66 -47.76 24.83
C LEU A 48 14.58 -46.70 25.47
N GLY A 49 14.44 -46.43 26.78
CA GLY A 49 15.27 -45.49 27.53
C GLY A 49 14.86 -44.03 27.33
N ILE A 50 13.64 -43.77 26.85
CA ILE A 50 13.17 -42.44 26.47
C ILE A 50 12.16 -41.94 27.50
N ARG A 51 12.38 -40.72 28.00
CA ARG A 51 11.41 -40.05 28.89
C ARG A 51 10.37 -39.33 28.05
N CYS A 52 9.18 -39.89 27.97
CA CYS A 52 8.07 -39.33 27.19
C CYS A 52 7.06 -38.62 28.09
N LYS A 53 6.58 -37.45 27.67
CA LYS A 53 5.44 -36.76 28.27
C LYS A 53 4.29 -36.81 27.26
N MET A 54 3.21 -37.51 27.60
CA MET A 54 2.03 -37.57 26.73
C MET A 54 1.31 -36.22 26.81
N ILE A 55 1.37 -35.45 25.72
CA ILE A 55 0.56 -34.26 25.53
C ILE A 55 -0.69 -34.64 24.74
N ARG A 56 -1.81 -33.97 25.03
CA ARG A 56 -2.98 -34.06 24.16
C ARG A 56 -2.55 -33.54 22.78
N ALA A 57 -2.89 -34.25 21.71
CA ALA A 57 -2.69 -33.73 20.36
C ALA A 57 -3.28 -32.31 20.31
N PRO A 58 -2.60 -31.34 19.65
CA PRO A 58 -3.22 -30.05 19.41
C PRO A 58 -4.56 -30.37 18.76
N VAL A 59 -5.64 -29.94 19.40
CA VAL A 59 -6.93 -29.92 18.73
C VAL A 59 -6.62 -29.10 17.49
N SER A 60 -6.77 -29.68 16.30
CA SER A 60 -6.85 -28.88 15.10
C SER A 60 -8.06 -28.00 15.37
N GLU A 61 -7.83 -26.81 15.94
CA GLU A 61 -8.80 -25.76 15.91
C GLU A 61 -9.16 -25.69 14.44
N GLU A 62 -10.39 -26.11 14.12
CA GLU A 62 -10.98 -25.79 12.84
C GLU A 62 -10.64 -24.32 12.66
N ILE A 63 -9.77 -24.03 11.68
CA ILE A 63 -9.40 -22.68 11.34
C ILE A 63 -10.76 -22.05 11.09
N LYS A 64 -11.27 -21.29 12.06
CA LYS A 64 -12.48 -20.51 11.88
C LYS A 64 -12.14 -19.69 10.68
N ASP A 65 -12.83 -19.98 9.59
CA ASP A 65 -12.71 -19.36 8.29
C ASP A 65 -13.05 -17.88 8.51
N THR A 66 -12.06 -17.16 9.03
CA THR A 66 -12.20 -15.78 9.46
C THR A 66 -12.10 -15.06 8.15
N LYS A 67 -13.25 -14.95 7.47
CA LYS A 67 -13.36 -14.27 6.18
C LYS A 67 -12.57 -12.97 6.30
N GLU A 68 -11.48 -12.86 5.55
CA GLU A 68 -10.72 -11.63 5.43
C GLU A 68 -11.64 -10.60 4.76
N LEU A 69 -12.32 -9.83 5.60
CA LEU A 69 -13.23 -8.78 5.18
C LEU A 69 -12.40 -7.51 4.96
N ASP A 70 -11.87 -7.35 3.75
CA ASP A 70 -11.21 -6.12 3.35
C ASP A 70 -12.17 -5.19 2.56
N VAL A 71 -11.95 -3.89 2.67
CA VAL A 71 -12.74 -2.88 1.96
C VAL A 71 -12.17 -2.71 0.56
N VAL A 72 -12.88 -3.27 -0.43
CA VAL A 72 -12.54 -3.10 -1.84
C VAL A 72 -13.24 -1.88 -2.45
N ARG A 73 -12.62 -1.30 -3.48
CA ARG A 73 -13.23 -0.24 -4.29
C ARG A 73 -14.55 -0.76 -4.88
N ARG A 74 -15.63 0.01 -4.71
CA ARG A 74 -16.94 -0.32 -5.29
C ARG A 74 -16.85 -0.38 -6.83
N PRO A 75 -17.67 -1.22 -7.47
CA PRO A 75 -17.77 -1.22 -8.93
C PRO A 75 -18.19 0.17 -9.44
N PRO A 76 -17.83 0.53 -10.68
CA PRO A 76 -18.27 1.78 -11.29
C PRO A 76 -19.79 1.93 -11.24
N PRO A 77 -20.31 3.14 -10.95
CA PRO A 77 -21.75 3.39 -10.93
C PRO A 77 -22.35 3.34 -12.34
N GLU A 78 -23.65 3.08 -12.40
CA GLU A 78 -24.42 3.13 -13.65
C GLU A 78 -24.46 4.55 -14.22
N ALA A 79 -24.53 4.68 -15.56
CA ALA A 79 -24.48 5.98 -16.23
C ALA A 79 -25.63 6.93 -15.79
N SER A 80 -26.78 6.37 -15.42
CA SER A 80 -27.94 7.12 -14.92
C SER A 80 -27.73 7.76 -13.53
N GLN A 81 -26.72 7.31 -12.78
CA GLN A 81 -26.39 7.80 -11.44
C GLN A 81 -25.26 8.83 -11.44
N LEU A 82 -24.66 9.11 -12.61
CA LEU A 82 -23.57 10.07 -12.72
C LEU A 82 -24.09 11.50 -12.54
N ILE A 83 -23.46 12.22 -11.62
CA ILE A 83 -23.72 13.65 -11.38
C ILE A 83 -22.53 14.48 -11.84
N LYS A 84 -22.78 15.72 -12.30
CA LYS A 84 -21.72 16.66 -12.64
C LYS A 84 -20.94 17.01 -11.36
N ARG A 85 -19.64 16.70 -11.35
CA ARG A 85 -18.72 17.06 -10.27
C ARG A 85 -17.89 18.30 -10.64
N HIS A 86 -17.35 18.96 -9.62
CA HIS A 86 -16.37 20.02 -9.79
C HIS A 86 -15.03 19.42 -10.25
N PRO A 87 -14.35 20.03 -11.23
CA PRO A 87 -13.04 19.57 -11.66
C PRO A 87 -12.00 19.81 -10.56
N VAL A 88 -11.12 18.84 -10.38
CA VAL A 88 -9.93 18.97 -9.52
C VAL A 88 -8.71 19.24 -10.40
N VAL A 89 -8.02 20.34 -10.11
CA VAL A 89 -6.94 20.88 -10.94
C VAL A 89 -5.66 20.95 -10.12
N THR A 90 -4.59 20.28 -10.55
CA THR A 90 -3.26 20.45 -9.93
C THR A 90 -2.47 21.51 -10.66
N VAL A 91 -1.78 22.39 -9.92
CA VAL A 91 -0.78 23.30 -10.50
C VAL A 91 0.62 22.73 -10.34
N MET A 92 1.35 22.58 -11.45
CA MET A 92 2.70 22.05 -11.52
C MET A 92 3.64 23.00 -12.27
N GLY A 93 4.95 22.79 -12.15
CA GLY A 93 5.97 23.62 -12.79
C GLY A 93 7.22 23.78 -11.93
N HIS A 94 8.25 24.39 -12.52
CA HIS A 94 9.54 24.61 -11.85
C HIS A 94 9.43 25.56 -10.65
N VAL A 95 10.41 25.50 -9.73
CA VAL A 95 10.56 26.45 -8.63
C VAL A 95 10.59 27.89 -9.19
N ASP A 96 10.02 28.84 -8.45
CA ASP A 96 9.97 30.27 -8.81
C ASP A 96 9.26 30.65 -10.12
N HIS A 97 8.53 29.72 -10.74
CA HIS A 97 7.62 30.02 -11.85
C HIS A 97 6.28 30.65 -11.41
N GLY A 98 6.10 30.96 -10.11
CA GLY A 98 4.93 31.68 -9.60
C GLY A 98 3.66 30.84 -9.40
N LYS A 99 3.77 29.52 -9.21
CA LYS A 99 2.64 28.62 -8.94
C LYS A 99 1.82 29.06 -7.72
N THR A 100 2.48 29.23 -6.57
CA THR A 100 1.84 29.59 -5.31
C THR A 100 1.25 31.00 -5.39
N THR A 101 1.95 31.94 -6.03
CA THR A 101 1.45 33.31 -6.25
C THR A 101 0.18 33.34 -7.10
N LEU A 102 0.11 32.52 -8.15
CA LEU A 102 -1.09 32.36 -8.96
C LEU A 102 -2.26 31.86 -8.09
N LEU A 103 -2.00 30.87 -7.24
CA LEU A 103 -3.02 30.30 -6.36
C LEU A 103 -3.44 31.23 -5.24
N ASP A 104 -2.53 32.00 -4.66
CA ASP A 104 -2.81 33.03 -3.68
C ASP A 104 -3.71 34.14 -4.23
N THR A 105 -3.43 34.57 -5.47
CA THR A 105 -4.24 35.56 -6.18
C THR A 105 -5.68 35.05 -6.39
N LEU A 106 -5.83 33.78 -6.79
CA LEU A 106 -7.15 33.15 -6.95
C LEU A 106 -7.90 32.94 -5.63
N ARG A 107 -7.19 32.87 -4.50
CA ARG A 107 -7.78 32.71 -3.16
C ARG A 107 -8.10 34.03 -2.47
N HIS A 108 -7.61 35.16 -2.98
CA HIS A 108 -7.57 36.43 -2.26
C HIS A 108 -6.89 36.31 -0.89
N THR A 109 -5.83 35.50 -0.81
CA THR A 109 -5.02 35.27 0.41
C THR A 109 -3.53 35.36 0.10
N SER A 110 -2.68 35.66 1.09
CA SER A 110 -1.21 35.63 0.93
C SER A 110 -0.58 34.50 1.76
N VAL A 111 -0.75 33.25 1.31
CA VAL A 111 -0.16 32.08 2.00
C VAL A 111 1.36 32.07 1.87
N VAL A 112 1.91 32.52 0.74
CA VAL A 112 3.37 32.61 0.51
C VAL A 112 4.09 33.40 1.59
N GLU A 113 3.47 34.48 2.10
CA GLU A 113 4.07 35.33 3.14
C GLU A 113 4.08 34.64 4.52
N SER A 114 3.18 33.68 4.73
CA SER A 114 3.01 32.97 6.00
C SER A 114 3.81 31.66 6.09
N GLU A 115 4.24 31.10 4.95
CA GLU A 115 5.00 29.85 4.90
C GLU A 115 6.50 30.07 5.16
N PHE A 116 7.09 29.20 5.98
CA PHE A 116 8.50 29.28 6.33
C PHE A 116 9.39 29.10 5.09
N GLY A 117 10.17 30.13 4.76
CA GLY A 117 11.05 30.13 3.60
C GLY A 117 10.40 30.56 2.28
N GLY A 118 9.15 31.06 2.31
CA GLY A 118 8.48 31.62 1.13
C GLY A 118 8.19 30.60 0.01
N ILE A 119 8.17 29.30 0.36
CA ILE A 119 7.94 28.20 -0.57
C ILE A 119 6.88 27.25 -0.05
N THR A 120 6.11 26.67 -0.97
CA THR A 120 5.12 25.64 -0.67
C THR A 120 5.79 24.31 -0.33
N GLN A 121 5.62 23.84 0.91
CA GLN A 121 6.17 22.58 1.40
C GLN A 121 5.12 21.47 1.53
N HIS A 122 3.85 21.85 1.63
CA HIS A 122 2.73 20.94 1.82
C HIS A 122 1.79 20.94 0.62
N ILE A 123 1.09 19.83 0.38
CA ILE A 123 0.00 19.82 -0.61
C ILE A 123 -1.22 20.49 0.05
N GLY A 124 -1.70 21.57 -0.55
CA GLY A 124 -2.90 22.29 -0.13
C GLY A 124 -4.03 22.07 -1.13
N ALA A 125 -5.27 21.99 -0.64
CA ALA A 125 -6.47 21.95 -1.47
C ALA A 125 -7.40 23.09 -1.11
N PHE A 126 -7.95 23.78 -2.10
CA PHE A 126 -8.93 24.84 -1.88
C PHE A 126 -9.91 24.94 -3.05
N ASN A 127 -11.07 25.53 -2.79
CA ASN A 127 -12.11 25.72 -3.80
C ASN A 127 -12.14 27.19 -4.23
N VAL A 128 -12.17 27.41 -5.54
CA VAL A 128 -12.38 28.72 -6.15
C VAL A 128 -13.74 28.71 -6.82
N THR A 129 -14.55 29.74 -6.55
CA THR A 129 -15.83 29.95 -7.24
C THR A 129 -15.59 30.98 -8.33
N LEU A 130 -15.84 30.61 -9.58
CA LEU A 130 -15.75 31.51 -10.72
C LEU A 130 -16.96 32.45 -10.78
N GLU A 131 -16.83 33.56 -11.50
CA GLU A 131 -17.94 34.48 -11.76
C GLU A 131 -19.13 33.81 -12.47
N SER A 132 -18.85 32.74 -13.24
CA SER A 132 -19.87 31.89 -13.87
C SER A 132 -20.70 31.07 -12.88
N GLY A 133 -20.32 31.04 -11.59
CA GLY A 133 -20.91 30.21 -10.54
C GLY A 133 -20.36 28.78 -10.50
N GLU A 134 -19.50 28.39 -11.44
CA GLU A 134 -18.80 27.11 -11.39
C GLU A 134 -17.73 27.10 -10.31
N ARG A 135 -17.52 25.93 -9.68
CA ARG A 135 -16.49 25.73 -8.67
C ARG A 135 -15.40 24.83 -9.20
N ILE A 136 -14.16 25.17 -8.88
CA ILE A 136 -12.96 24.42 -9.23
C ILE A 136 -12.18 24.15 -7.95
N THR A 137 -11.75 22.91 -7.76
CA THR A 137 -10.86 22.55 -6.64
C THR A 137 -9.43 22.59 -7.13
N PHE A 138 -8.60 23.46 -6.56
CA PHE A 138 -7.18 23.52 -6.88
C PHE A 138 -6.36 22.73 -5.86
N LEU A 139 -5.38 22.00 -6.36
CA LEU A 139 -4.31 21.37 -5.59
C LEU A 139 -3.00 22.13 -5.84
N ASP A 140 -2.44 22.68 -4.77
CA ASP A 140 -1.10 23.25 -4.79
C ASP A 140 -0.07 22.17 -4.50
N THR A 141 0.98 22.05 -5.33
CA THR A 141 2.04 21.05 -5.16
C THR A 141 3.42 21.70 -5.10
N PRO A 142 4.30 21.23 -4.19
CA PRO A 142 5.67 21.73 -4.10
C PRO A 142 6.48 21.53 -5.40
N GLY A 143 7.19 22.58 -5.83
CA GLY A 143 8.04 22.55 -7.03
C GLY A 143 9.40 21.87 -6.83
N HIS A 144 9.95 21.87 -5.62
CA HIS A 144 11.31 21.39 -5.37
C HIS A 144 11.47 19.90 -5.71
N ALA A 145 12.62 19.50 -6.24
CA ALA A 145 12.89 18.13 -6.69
C ALA A 145 12.68 17.08 -5.58
N ALA A 146 12.98 17.45 -4.32
CA ALA A 146 12.79 16.63 -3.14
C ALA A 146 11.34 16.16 -2.90
N PHE A 147 10.35 16.84 -3.49
CA PHE A 147 8.92 16.54 -3.32
C PHE A 147 8.30 15.86 -4.56
N SER A 148 9.10 15.14 -5.35
CA SER A 148 8.62 14.41 -6.54
C SER A 148 7.45 13.47 -6.25
N ALA A 149 7.48 12.76 -5.12
CA ALA A 149 6.39 11.88 -4.69
C ALA A 149 5.08 12.64 -4.43
N MET A 150 5.15 13.89 -3.97
CA MET A 150 3.97 14.74 -3.77
C MET A 150 3.36 15.15 -5.11
N ARG A 151 4.19 15.52 -6.09
CA ARG A 151 3.71 15.84 -7.46
C ARG A 151 3.06 14.63 -8.13
N ALA A 152 3.65 13.45 -8.00
CA ALA A 152 3.06 12.22 -8.53
C ALA A 152 1.69 11.92 -7.93
N ARG A 153 1.51 12.14 -6.61
CA ARG A 153 0.19 12.02 -5.96
C ARG A 153 -0.80 13.06 -6.47
N GLY A 154 -0.35 14.31 -6.66
CA GLY A 154 -1.17 15.37 -7.26
C GLY A 154 -1.68 14.98 -8.64
N ALA A 155 -0.79 14.50 -9.53
CA ALA A 155 -1.15 14.04 -10.87
C ALA A 155 -2.28 13.00 -10.84
N ASN A 156 -2.13 11.95 -10.02
CA ASN A 156 -3.05 10.81 -10.00
C ASN A 156 -4.44 11.11 -9.42
N VAL A 157 -4.60 12.20 -8.68
CA VAL A 157 -5.86 12.55 -8.00
C VAL A 157 -6.68 13.57 -8.82
N THR A 158 -6.08 14.17 -9.84
CA THR A 158 -6.67 15.31 -10.56
C THR A 158 -7.21 14.99 -11.93
N ASP A 159 -8.18 15.79 -12.34
CA ASP A 159 -8.82 15.72 -13.64
C ASP A 159 -8.04 16.51 -14.70
N ILE A 160 -7.33 17.58 -14.28
CA ILE A 160 -6.55 18.46 -15.15
C ILE A 160 -5.26 18.88 -14.44
N VAL A 161 -4.16 18.97 -15.19
CA VAL A 161 -2.91 19.59 -14.71
C VAL A 161 -2.70 20.93 -15.42
N VAL A 162 -2.50 21.99 -14.64
CA VAL A 162 -2.03 23.29 -15.14
C VAL A 162 -0.52 23.38 -14.93
N LEU A 163 0.23 23.41 -16.02
CA LEU A 163 1.68 23.52 -16.04
C LEU A 163 2.09 24.99 -16.18
N VAL A 164 2.68 25.56 -15.14
CA VAL A 164 3.14 26.95 -15.12
C VAL A 164 4.59 27.03 -15.56
N VAL A 165 4.82 27.79 -16.63
CA VAL A 165 6.15 28.00 -17.23
C VAL A 165 6.41 29.49 -17.28
N ALA A 166 7.50 29.96 -16.68
CA ALA A 166 7.83 31.39 -16.74
C ALA A 166 8.42 31.74 -18.11
N ALA A 167 8.07 32.90 -18.66
CA ALA A 167 8.49 33.35 -19.99
C ALA A 167 9.97 33.79 -20.04
N ASP A 168 10.55 34.15 -18.90
CA ASP A 168 11.97 34.49 -18.74
C ASP A 168 12.87 33.25 -18.62
N ASP A 169 12.40 32.21 -17.92
CA ASP A 169 13.17 30.98 -17.68
C ASP A 169 12.92 29.91 -18.77
N GLY A 170 11.68 29.78 -19.24
CA GLY A 170 11.28 28.74 -20.18
C GLY A 170 11.20 27.33 -19.57
N VAL A 171 11.48 26.31 -20.38
CA VAL A 171 11.32 24.90 -19.98
C VAL A 171 12.56 24.39 -19.24
N MET A 172 12.37 24.07 -17.96
CA MET A 172 13.40 23.52 -17.08
C MET A 172 13.18 22.03 -16.76
N ASP A 173 14.17 21.37 -16.12
CA ASP A 173 14.11 19.94 -15.79
C ASP A 173 12.86 19.54 -14.99
N GLN A 174 12.44 20.36 -14.03
CA GLN A 174 11.24 20.08 -13.23
C GLN A 174 9.96 20.21 -14.09
N THR A 175 9.93 21.10 -15.07
CA THR A 175 8.84 21.21 -16.05
C THR A 175 8.74 19.92 -16.87
N VAL A 176 9.87 19.38 -17.34
CA VAL A 176 9.91 18.11 -18.07
C VAL A 176 9.44 16.95 -17.19
N GLN A 177 9.85 16.91 -15.91
CA GLN A 177 9.36 15.91 -14.97
C GLN A 177 7.85 16.00 -14.75
N SER A 178 7.30 17.21 -14.57
CA SER A 178 5.86 17.41 -14.42
C SER A 178 5.07 16.95 -15.65
N ILE A 179 5.59 17.19 -16.86
CA ILE A 179 4.98 16.68 -18.10
C ILE A 179 4.95 15.16 -18.12
N ARG A 180 6.05 14.50 -17.72
CA ARG A 180 6.11 13.03 -17.65
C ARG A 180 5.10 12.47 -16.66
N MET A 181 5.03 13.03 -15.44
CA MET A 181 4.08 12.58 -14.43
C MET A 181 2.62 12.73 -14.87
N ALA A 182 2.27 13.84 -15.51
CA ALA A 182 0.92 14.05 -16.02
C ALA A 182 0.57 13.09 -17.17
N ARG A 183 1.52 12.79 -18.06
CA ARG A 183 1.35 11.78 -19.12
C ARG A 183 1.24 10.35 -18.58
N GLU A 184 2.03 10.01 -17.57
CA GLU A 184 1.96 8.68 -16.91
C GLU A 184 0.63 8.48 -16.18
N ALA A 185 0.04 9.55 -15.65
CA ALA A 185 -1.27 9.55 -15.01
C ALA A 185 -2.46 9.68 -16.00
N ASP A 186 -2.19 9.81 -17.31
CA ASP A 186 -3.20 10.03 -18.37
C ASP A 186 -4.11 11.25 -18.10
N VAL A 187 -3.51 12.35 -17.58
CA VAL A 187 -4.23 13.57 -17.24
C VAL A 187 -3.97 14.66 -18.29
N PRO A 188 -5.01 15.35 -18.80
CA PRO A 188 -4.84 16.46 -19.73
C PRO A 188 -4.05 17.62 -19.12
N ILE A 189 -3.15 18.20 -19.92
CA ILE A 189 -2.26 19.28 -19.51
C ILE A 189 -2.68 20.58 -20.19
N ILE A 190 -2.84 21.64 -19.39
CA ILE A 190 -2.98 23.03 -19.85
C ILE A 190 -1.70 23.77 -19.49
N VAL A 191 -1.07 24.43 -20.44
CA VAL A 191 0.14 25.23 -20.17
C VAL A 191 -0.25 26.68 -19.93
N ALA A 192 0.22 27.24 -18.81
CA ALA A 192 0.08 28.64 -18.46
C ALA A 192 1.47 29.29 -18.49
N VAL A 193 1.67 30.20 -19.44
CA VAL A 193 2.90 31.00 -19.51
C VAL A 193 2.78 32.17 -18.52
N ASN A 194 3.75 32.31 -17.64
CA ASN A 194 3.76 33.28 -16.54
C ASN A 194 4.92 34.29 -16.70
N LYS A 195 4.91 35.36 -15.90
CA LYS A 195 5.92 36.45 -15.91
C LYS A 195 6.04 37.17 -17.27
N THR A 196 4.92 37.32 -17.98
CA THR A 196 4.84 38.03 -19.27
C THR A 196 4.97 39.55 -19.13
N ASP A 197 4.96 40.05 -17.90
CA ASP A 197 5.19 41.45 -17.53
C ASP A 197 6.68 41.85 -17.58
N LYS A 198 7.59 40.88 -17.56
CA LYS A 198 9.03 41.16 -17.60
C LYS A 198 9.48 41.59 -19.00
N PRO A 199 10.44 42.52 -19.11
CA PRO A 199 10.97 42.95 -20.40
C PRO A 199 11.76 41.85 -21.13
N GLU A 200 12.22 40.83 -20.40
CA GLU A 200 12.96 39.68 -20.90
C GLU A 200 12.04 38.50 -21.29
N ALA A 201 10.72 38.66 -21.18
CA ALA A 201 9.77 37.61 -21.52
C ALA A 201 9.75 37.34 -23.04
N ASP A 202 9.91 36.06 -23.42
CA ASP A 202 9.78 35.57 -24.80
C ASP A 202 8.64 34.55 -24.87
N ILE A 203 7.63 34.82 -25.70
CA ILE A 203 6.33 34.11 -25.72
C ILE A 203 6.15 33.34 -27.03
#